data_AF-A0AAW4LAG5-F1
#
_entry.id   AF-A0AAW4LAG5-F1
#
_cell.length_a   1.000
_cell.length_b   1.000
_cell.length_c   1.000
_cell.angle_alpha   90.00
_cell.angle_beta   90.00
_cell.angle_gamma   90.00
#
_symmetry.space_group_name_H-M   'P 1'
#
loop_
_entity.id
_entity.type
_entity.pdbx_description
1 polymer ?
#
loop_
_entity_poly.entity_id
_entity_poly.type
_entity_poly.pdbx_seq_one_letter_code
_entity_poly.pdbx_strand_id
1 'polypeptide(L)'
;MRKETAMRDNRWSIIIVTVLVLLTPIIKATGADLTPLADCSAKVFNEINRTKSWSGKPPEGCPAKVTVSKTVNGAQVTAWFTDVDGAEWVMTALTVLMGYRELADATALVKGNKEILLRVQKLGDCLDSIVKRNDPAECRYKSSKEYFSGDKMGVERHWEIWLDDDRRKSVINYIIGDTEQIPYPPVDLGPAESLPPGTDLHLLIR
;
A
#
# COMPACT_ATOMS: atom_id res chain seq x y z
N MET A 1 -65.15 -11.66 -51.84
CA MET A 1 -64.10 -12.60 -51.40
C MET A 1 -62.74 -12.05 -51.83
N ARG A 2 -61.77 -12.02 -50.89
CA ARG A 2 -60.29 -11.90 -51.03
C ARG A 2 -59.73 -10.75 -51.89
N LYS A 3 -59.29 -9.65 -51.25
CA LYS A 3 -57.99 -9.39 -50.59
C LYS A 3 -56.87 -9.06 -51.58
N GLU A 4 -56.66 -7.76 -51.76
CA GLU A 4 -55.38 -7.15 -52.11
C GLU A 4 -54.36 -7.43 -51.00
N THR A 5 -53.13 -7.78 -51.39
CA THR A 5 -51.96 -7.75 -50.50
C THR A 5 -50.81 -7.14 -51.28
N ALA A 6 -50.63 -5.84 -51.08
CA ALA A 6 -49.35 -5.16 -51.32
C ALA A 6 -48.41 -5.53 -50.16
N MET A 7 -47.34 -6.25 -50.44
CA MET A 7 -46.26 -6.50 -49.49
C MET A 7 -45.15 -5.48 -49.76
N ARG A 8 -45.17 -4.41 -48.97
CA ARG A 8 -44.11 -3.43 -48.85
C ARG A 8 -43.39 -3.80 -47.55
N ASP A 9 -42.29 -4.55 -47.61
CA ASP A 9 -41.48 -4.79 -46.42
C ASP A 9 -40.07 -4.23 -46.55
N ASN A 10 -39.80 -3.39 -45.57
CA ASN A 10 -38.68 -2.50 -45.39
C ASN A 10 -37.37 -3.25 -45.22
N ARG A 11 -36.34 -2.68 -45.86
CA ARG A 11 -34.93 -2.86 -45.51
C ARG A 11 -34.73 -2.54 -44.02
N TRP A 12 -34.30 -3.52 -43.24
CA TRP A 12 -33.62 -3.30 -41.96
C TRP A 12 -32.34 -4.11 -41.97
N SER A 13 -31.26 -3.50 -42.48
CA SER A 13 -29.90 -3.98 -42.22
C SER A 13 -29.62 -3.77 -40.74
N ILE A 14 -29.75 -4.82 -39.93
CA ILE A 14 -29.31 -4.80 -38.53
C ILE A 14 -27.78 -4.95 -38.55
N ILE A 15 -27.07 -3.82 -38.49
CA ILE A 15 -25.65 -3.81 -38.16
C ILE A 15 -25.57 -3.98 -36.65
N ILE A 16 -25.29 -5.20 -36.19
CA ILE A 16 -24.93 -5.47 -34.79
C ILE A 16 -23.50 -4.95 -34.61
N VAL A 17 -23.34 -3.72 -34.12
CA VAL A 17 -22.06 -3.24 -33.62
C VAL A 17 -21.88 -3.83 -32.23
N THR A 18 -21.21 -4.97 -32.14
CA THR A 18 -20.75 -5.53 -30.88
C THR A 18 -19.60 -4.64 -30.39
N VAL A 19 -19.93 -3.60 -29.63
CA VAL A 19 -18.92 -2.86 -28.85
C VAL A 19 -18.46 -3.81 -27.76
N LEU A 20 -17.37 -4.54 -28.03
CA LEU A 20 -16.61 -5.25 -27.02
C LEU A 20 -15.95 -4.18 -26.14
N VAL A 21 -16.69 -3.70 -25.14
CA VAL A 21 -16.10 -2.94 -24.03
C VAL A 21 -15.19 -3.93 -23.32
N LEU A 22 -13.91 -3.93 -23.71
CA LEU A 22 -12.83 -4.46 -22.90
C LEU A 22 -12.88 -3.66 -21.60
N LEU A 23 -13.64 -4.16 -20.62
CA LEU A 23 -13.51 -3.79 -19.22
C LEU A 23 -12.08 -4.19 -18.85
N THR A 24 -11.14 -3.28 -19.03
CA THR A 24 -9.82 -3.40 -18.42
C THR A 24 -10.09 -3.57 -16.93
N PRO A 25 -9.61 -4.65 -16.30
CA PRO A 25 -9.73 -4.78 -14.86
C PRO A 25 -9.05 -3.55 -14.28
N ILE A 26 -9.82 -2.69 -13.61
CA ILE A 26 -9.28 -1.64 -12.75
C ILE A 26 -8.31 -2.37 -11.83
N ILE A 27 -7.02 -2.04 -11.90
CA ILE A 27 -6.01 -2.65 -11.04
C ILE A 27 -6.31 -2.16 -9.63
N LYS A 28 -7.20 -2.87 -8.95
CA LYS A 28 -7.42 -2.68 -7.52
C LYS A 28 -6.22 -3.32 -6.86
N ALA A 29 -5.38 -2.54 -6.19
CA ALA A 29 -4.32 -3.13 -5.40
C ALA A 29 -4.94 -4.18 -4.46
N THR A 30 -4.21 -5.26 -4.29
CA THR A 30 -4.65 -6.42 -3.52
C THR A 30 -3.77 -6.56 -2.30
N GLY A 31 -4.23 -7.29 -1.29
CA GLY A 31 -3.40 -7.64 -0.14
C GLY A 31 -2.06 -8.31 -0.53
N ALA A 32 -1.97 -8.91 -1.72
CA ALA A 32 -0.74 -9.50 -2.23
C ALA A 32 0.40 -8.48 -2.41
N ASP A 33 0.07 -7.22 -2.67
CA ASP A 33 1.00 -6.12 -2.92
C ASP A 33 1.82 -5.72 -1.69
N LEU A 34 1.39 -6.17 -0.51
CA LEU A 34 2.03 -5.84 0.76
C LEU A 34 3.20 -6.75 1.09
N THR A 35 3.23 -7.97 0.52
CA THR A 35 4.31 -8.94 0.78
C THR A 35 5.66 -8.41 0.29
N PRO A 36 5.79 -7.87 -0.94
CA PRO A 36 7.03 -7.22 -1.38
C PRO A 36 7.47 -6.05 -0.48
N LEU A 37 6.52 -5.25 0.05
CA LEU A 37 6.81 -4.16 0.96
C LEU A 37 7.34 -4.66 2.32
N ALA A 38 6.78 -5.76 2.81
CA ALA A 38 7.22 -6.43 4.03
C ALA A 38 8.64 -6.98 3.88
N ASP A 39 8.92 -7.61 2.74
CA ASP A 39 10.24 -8.15 2.41
C ASP A 39 11.30 -7.04 2.30
N CYS A 40 10.96 -5.91 1.65
CA CYS A 40 11.81 -4.72 1.65
C CYS A 40 12.13 -4.26 3.07
N SER A 41 11.12 -4.18 3.93
CA SER A 41 11.28 -3.71 5.32
C SER A 41 12.14 -4.66 6.14
N ALA A 42 11.94 -5.97 6.02
CA ALA A 42 12.75 -6.99 6.68
C ALA A 42 14.22 -6.94 6.24
N LYS A 43 14.49 -6.72 4.95
CA LYS A 43 15.86 -6.52 4.43
C LYS A 43 16.52 -5.27 5.02
N VAL A 44 15.78 -4.17 5.18
CA VAL A 44 16.30 -2.95 5.85
C VAL A 44 16.62 -3.22 7.31
N PHE A 45 15.76 -3.92 8.05
CA PHE A 45 16.07 -4.27 9.44
C PHE A 45 17.29 -5.20 9.56
N ASN A 46 17.45 -6.14 8.63
CA ASN A 46 18.66 -6.97 8.54
C ASN A 46 19.92 -6.14 8.26
N GLU A 47 19.83 -5.13 7.39
CA GLU A 47 20.91 -4.18 7.16
C GLU A 47 21.27 -3.45 8.46
N ILE A 48 20.30 -2.79 9.09
CA ILE A 48 20.48 -2.04 10.34
C ILE A 48 21.07 -2.94 11.44
N ASN A 49 20.62 -4.18 11.56
CA ASN A 49 21.19 -5.12 12.53
C ASN A 49 22.66 -5.42 12.24
N ARG A 50 23.03 -5.61 10.97
CA ARG A 50 24.39 -5.97 10.56
C ARG A 50 25.35 -4.78 10.61
N THR A 51 24.95 -3.63 10.08
CA THR A 51 25.81 -2.45 9.88
C THR A 51 25.65 -1.40 10.98
N LYS A 52 24.61 -1.54 11.82
CA LYS A 52 24.21 -0.53 12.82
C LYS A 52 23.87 0.82 12.20
N SER A 53 23.59 0.87 10.91
CA SER A 53 23.30 2.09 10.16
C SER A 53 22.29 1.83 9.05
N TRP A 54 21.67 2.89 8.54
CA TRP A 54 20.83 2.83 7.35
C TRP A 54 21.56 3.46 6.16
N SER A 55 21.74 2.72 5.07
CA SER A 55 22.47 3.18 3.87
C SER A 55 21.78 4.29 3.10
N GLY A 56 20.47 4.49 3.31
CA GLY A 56 19.68 5.43 2.52
C GLY A 56 19.24 4.88 1.17
N LYS A 57 19.53 3.62 0.85
CA LYS A 57 19.23 3.00 -0.44
C LYS A 57 18.30 1.80 -0.25
N PRO A 58 17.23 1.66 -1.04
CA PRO A 58 16.42 0.46 -1.02
C PRO A 58 17.29 -0.80 -1.19
N PRO A 59 17.03 -1.88 -0.42
CA PRO A 59 17.74 -3.14 -0.59
C PRO A 59 17.62 -3.70 -2.00
N GLU A 60 18.60 -4.51 -2.41
CA GLU A 60 18.57 -5.14 -3.73
C GLU A 60 17.29 -5.99 -3.94
N GLY A 61 16.68 -5.82 -5.12
CA GLY A 61 15.42 -6.46 -5.48
C GLY A 61 14.19 -5.92 -4.75
N CYS A 62 14.29 -4.79 -4.04
CA CYS A 62 13.13 -4.10 -3.48
C CYS A 62 12.46 -3.24 -4.58
N PRO A 63 11.19 -3.50 -4.95
CA PRO A 63 10.49 -2.69 -5.95
C PRO A 63 10.01 -1.33 -5.40
N ALA A 64 10.09 -1.14 -4.09
CA ALA A 64 9.55 0.01 -3.37
C ALA A 64 10.60 1.08 -3.07
N LYS A 65 10.14 2.33 -2.97
CA LYS A 65 10.86 3.37 -2.24
C LYS A 65 10.83 3.03 -0.76
N VAL A 66 11.91 3.36 -0.06
CA VAL A 66 12.05 3.05 1.37
C VAL A 66 12.62 4.23 2.12
N THR A 67 12.01 4.56 3.26
CA THR A 67 12.55 5.48 4.25
C THR A 67 12.60 4.82 5.61
N VAL A 68 13.52 5.29 6.44
CA VAL A 68 13.67 4.83 7.82
C VAL A 68 13.59 6.05 8.71
N SER A 69 12.91 5.91 9.85
CA SER A 69 12.89 6.95 10.88
C SER A 69 13.20 6.34 12.24
N LYS A 70 13.89 7.09 13.10
CA LYS A 70 14.08 6.75 14.51
C LYS A 70 12.81 7.07 15.28
N THR A 71 12.52 6.20 16.23
CA THR A 71 11.54 6.44 17.29
C THR A 71 12.24 6.34 18.64
N VAL A 72 11.55 6.73 19.71
CA VAL A 72 12.08 6.65 21.08
C VAL A 72 12.51 5.21 21.44
N ASN A 73 11.82 4.20 20.92
CA ASN A 73 12.00 2.80 21.33
C ASN A 73 12.53 1.89 20.22
N GLY A 74 12.82 2.40 19.04
CA GLY A 74 13.22 1.58 17.89
C GLY A 74 13.35 2.35 16.59
N ALA A 75 13.31 1.64 15.47
CA ALA A 75 13.28 2.21 14.14
C ALA A 75 12.00 1.79 13.42
N GLN A 76 11.42 2.70 12.66
CA GLN A 76 10.33 2.41 11.73
C GLN A 76 10.86 2.43 10.30
N VAL A 77 10.30 1.55 9.47
CA VAL A 77 10.55 1.50 8.03
C VAL A 77 9.22 1.73 7.33
N THR A 78 9.23 2.67 6.39
CA THR A 78 8.12 2.94 5.48
C THR A 78 8.55 2.51 4.09
N ALA A 79 7.88 1.53 3.52
CA ALA A 79 8.09 1.07 2.15
C ALA A 79 6.83 1.33 1.32
N TRP A 80 6.98 1.90 0.13
CA TRP A 80 5.84 2.19 -0.74
C TRP A 80 6.21 2.15 -2.22
N PHE A 81 5.23 1.88 -3.05
CA PHE A 81 5.31 2.09 -4.49
C PHE A 81 4.04 2.77 -4.99
N THR A 82 4.11 3.27 -6.21
CA THR A 82 2.98 3.86 -6.91
C THR A 82 2.89 3.24 -8.28
N ASP A 83 1.73 2.67 -8.57
CA ASP A 83 1.36 2.21 -9.91
C ASP A 83 0.49 3.26 -10.58
N VAL A 84 0.61 3.38 -11.90
CA VAL A 84 -0.20 4.30 -12.71
C VAL A 84 -1.01 3.46 -13.68
N ASP A 85 -2.33 3.59 -13.64
CA ASP A 85 -3.27 2.90 -14.52
C ASP A 85 -4.17 3.93 -15.23
N GLY A 86 -3.80 4.27 -16.47
CA GLY A 86 -4.52 5.24 -17.27
C GLY A 86 -4.49 6.64 -16.67
N ALA A 87 -5.65 7.12 -16.20
CA ALA A 87 -5.81 8.44 -15.58
C ALA A 87 -5.69 8.42 -14.05
N GLU A 88 -5.67 7.24 -13.44
CA GLU A 88 -5.56 7.07 -11.99
C GLU A 88 -4.15 6.56 -11.62
N TRP A 89 -3.69 6.93 -10.44
CA TRP A 89 -2.54 6.32 -9.79
C TRP A 89 -2.98 5.68 -8.47
N VAL A 90 -2.26 4.63 -8.09
CA VAL A 90 -2.50 3.83 -6.91
C VAL A 90 -1.22 3.75 -6.11
N MET A 91 -1.23 4.27 -4.89
CA MET A 91 -0.12 4.14 -3.95
C MET A 91 -0.47 3.10 -2.87
N THR A 92 0.41 2.12 -2.72
CA THR A 92 0.36 1.16 -1.62
C THR A 92 1.60 1.34 -0.77
N ALA A 93 1.40 1.53 0.53
CA ALA A 93 2.48 1.69 1.47
C ALA A 93 2.28 0.90 2.75
N LEU A 94 3.39 0.43 3.29
CA LEU A 94 3.48 -0.30 4.54
C LEU A 94 4.47 0.41 5.45
N THR A 95 4.03 0.74 6.65
CA THR A 95 4.91 1.21 7.72
C THR A 95 4.94 0.18 8.84
N VAL A 96 6.15 -0.25 9.21
CA VAL A 96 6.40 -1.24 10.28
C VAL A 96 7.44 -0.73 11.25
N LEU A 97 7.26 -1.07 12.53
CA LEU A 97 8.16 -0.68 13.63
C LEU A 97 8.90 -1.91 14.17
N MET A 98 10.18 -1.74 14.51
CA MET A 98 10.97 -2.72 15.25
C MET A 98 11.73 -2.07 16.39
N GLY A 99 11.71 -2.70 17.57
CA GLY A 99 12.35 -2.15 18.77
C GLY A 99 13.88 -2.25 18.73
N TYR A 100 14.59 -1.35 19.42
CA TYR A 100 16.07 -1.35 19.43
C TYR A 100 16.66 -2.67 19.95
N ARG A 101 16.02 -3.30 20.94
CA ARG A 101 16.45 -4.61 21.47
C ARG A 101 16.37 -5.70 20.40
N GLU A 102 15.34 -5.67 19.57
CA GLU A 102 15.17 -6.63 18.48
C GLU A 102 16.16 -6.38 17.35
N LEU A 103 16.37 -5.10 17.01
CA LEU A 103 17.37 -4.70 16.03
C LEU A 103 18.80 -5.02 16.48
N ALA A 104 19.05 -5.12 17.79
CA ALA A 104 20.37 -5.45 18.32
C ALA A 104 20.67 -6.96 18.29
N ASP A 105 19.65 -7.82 18.44
CA ASP A 105 19.81 -9.27 18.56
C ASP A 105 19.30 -10.02 17.31
N ALA A 106 20.15 -10.84 16.70
CA ALA A 106 19.82 -11.54 15.46
C ALA A 106 18.65 -12.52 15.62
N THR A 107 18.49 -13.17 16.78
CA THR A 107 17.41 -14.13 17.02
C THR A 107 16.07 -13.40 17.18
N ALA A 108 16.06 -12.31 17.95
CA ALA A 108 14.91 -11.44 18.13
C ALA A 108 14.49 -10.77 16.81
N LEU A 109 15.45 -10.34 15.99
CA LEU A 109 15.20 -9.82 14.64
C LEU A 109 14.51 -10.84 13.74
N VAL A 110 15.01 -12.09 13.68
CA VAL A 110 14.39 -13.15 12.87
C VAL A 110 12.94 -13.39 13.30
N LYS A 111 12.68 -13.39 14.62
CA LYS A 111 11.32 -13.47 15.15
C LYS A 111 10.48 -12.27 14.74
N GLY A 112 10.99 -11.04 14.92
CA GLY A 112 10.30 -9.80 14.56
C GLY A 112 9.95 -9.73 13.07
N ASN A 113 10.86 -10.15 12.18
CA ASN A 113 10.62 -10.23 10.75
C ASN A 113 9.50 -11.24 10.39
N LYS A 114 9.48 -12.41 11.02
CA LYS A 114 8.38 -13.37 10.83
C LYS A 114 7.04 -12.80 11.27
N GLU A 115 7.02 -12.10 12.40
CA GLU A 115 5.80 -11.45 12.89
C GLU A 115 5.33 -10.31 11.97
N ILE A 116 6.25 -9.56 11.32
CA ILE A 116 5.89 -8.57 10.30
C ILE A 116 5.11 -9.25 9.16
N LEU A 117 5.62 -10.36 8.62
CA LEU A 117 4.96 -11.07 7.52
C LEU A 117 3.56 -11.56 7.91
N LEU A 118 3.41 -12.12 9.12
CA LEU A 118 2.11 -12.53 9.64
C LEU A 118 1.12 -11.37 9.79
N ARG A 119 1.60 -10.21 10.28
CA ARG A 119 0.77 -9.00 10.38
C ARG A 119 0.37 -8.46 9.02
N VAL A 120 1.29 -8.47 8.06
CA VAL A 120 1.05 -8.04 6.68
C VAL A 120 0.00 -8.90 6.00
N GLN A 121 0.03 -10.22 6.22
CA GLN A 121 -1.02 -11.10 5.71
C GLN A 121 -2.40 -10.69 6.24
N LYS A 122 -2.55 -10.52 7.56
CA LYS A 122 -3.81 -10.07 8.18
C LYS A 122 -4.27 -8.72 7.63
N LEU A 123 -3.34 -7.78 7.49
CA LEU A 123 -3.63 -6.45 6.96
C LEU A 123 -4.03 -6.51 5.47
N GLY A 124 -3.43 -7.41 4.70
CA GLY A 124 -3.78 -7.67 3.30
C GLY A 124 -5.16 -8.27 3.14
N ASP A 125 -5.53 -9.23 3.99
CA ASP A 125 -6.89 -9.80 4.02
C ASP A 125 -7.93 -8.71 4.32
N CYS A 126 -7.62 -7.77 5.22
CA CYS A 126 -8.46 -6.61 5.48
C CYS A 126 -8.55 -5.65 4.30
N LEU A 127 -7.43 -5.31 3.65
CA LEU A 127 -7.44 -4.48 2.45
C LEU A 127 -8.33 -5.11 1.37
N ASP A 128 -8.16 -6.40 1.13
CA ASP A 128 -8.98 -7.17 0.20
C ASP A 128 -10.47 -7.12 0.56
N SER A 129 -10.81 -7.29 1.84
CA SER A 129 -12.19 -7.21 2.31
C SER A 129 -12.82 -5.84 2.07
N ILE A 130 -12.09 -4.77 2.36
CA ILE A 130 -12.54 -3.39 2.13
C ILE A 130 -12.72 -3.12 0.63
N VAL A 131 -11.74 -3.49 -0.18
CA VAL A 131 -11.70 -3.21 -1.62
C VAL A 131 -12.74 -4.02 -2.41
N LYS A 132 -13.02 -5.27 -1.98
CA LYS A 132 -13.97 -6.19 -2.63
C LYS A 132 -15.39 -6.05 -2.10
N ARG A 133 -15.57 -5.88 -0.79
CA ARG A 133 -16.87 -5.98 -0.11
C ARG A 133 -17.26 -4.74 0.70
N ASN A 134 -16.39 -3.73 0.79
CA ASN A 134 -16.57 -2.57 1.66
C ASN A 134 -16.81 -2.95 3.13
N ASP A 135 -16.16 -4.04 3.58
CA ASP A 135 -16.32 -4.60 4.92
C ASP A 135 -15.00 -4.56 5.70
N PRO A 136 -14.86 -3.66 6.69
CA PRO A 136 -13.66 -3.53 7.51
C PRO A 136 -13.66 -4.40 8.78
N ALA A 137 -14.65 -5.28 8.98
CA ALA A 137 -14.94 -5.92 10.28
C ALA A 137 -13.77 -6.67 10.95
N GLU A 138 -12.73 -7.07 10.21
CA GLU A 138 -11.56 -7.79 10.75
C GLU A 138 -10.39 -6.88 11.19
N CYS A 139 -10.47 -5.56 10.96
CA CYS A 139 -9.39 -4.62 11.31
C CYS A 139 -9.88 -3.32 11.98
N ARG A 140 -9.03 -2.72 12.83
CA ARG A 140 -9.21 -1.33 13.23
C ARG A 140 -8.87 -0.43 12.05
N TYR A 141 -9.88 0.22 11.51
CA TYR A 141 -9.79 0.97 10.26
C TYR A 141 -10.12 2.45 10.48
N LYS A 142 -9.37 3.33 9.83
CA LYS A 142 -9.71 4.74 9.66
C LYS A 142 -9.83 5.04 8.17
N SER A 143 -11.07 5.23 7.70
CA SER A 143 -11.34 5.84 6.40
C SER A 143 -11.18 7.35 6.50
N SER A 144 -10.53 7.98 5.53
CA SER A 144 -10.85 9.36 5.18
C SER A 144 -11.22 9.42 3.71
N LYS A 145 -12.28 10.16 3.41
CA LYS A 145 -12.70 10.49 2.05
C LYS A 145 -12.62 12.01 2.02
N GLU A 146 -11.82 12.55 1.09
CA GLU A 146 -11.57 13.97 0.81
C GLU A 146 -10.22 14.52 1.27
N TYR A 147 -9.46 15.03 0.30
CA TYR A 147 -8.54 16.15 0.47
C TYR A 147 -8.43 16.99 -0.82
N PHE A 148 -8.02 18.26 -0.70
CA PHE A 148 -7.89 19.26 -1.75
C PHE A 148 -6.42 19.50 -2.12
N SER A 149 -6.03 19.28 -3.37
CA SER A 149 -4.69 19.66 -3.88
C SER A 149 -4.76 20.91 -4.75
N GLY A 150 -4.51 22.08 -4.16
CA GLY A 150 -4.45 23.37 -4.88
C GLY A 150 -5.75 23.77 -5.60
N ASP A 151 -5.63 24.30 -6.82
CA ASP A 151 -6.75 24.87 -7.62
C ASP A 151 -7.46 23.87 -8.56
N LYS A 152 -7.11 22.58 -8.53
CA LYS A 152 -7.75 21.54 -9.36
C LYS A 152 -8.42 20.48 -8.49
N MET A 153 -9.70 20.20 -8.77
CA MET A 153 -10.46 19.12 -8.12
C MET A 153 -10.03 17.76 -8.67
N GLY A 154 -9.48 16.91 -7.81
CA GLY A 154 -9.28 15.48 -8.07
C GLY A 154 -9.93 14.65 -6.95
N VAL A 155 -10.09 13.35 -7.16
CA VAL A 155 -10.65 12.41 -6.17
C VAL A 155 -9.52 11.54 -5.61
N GLU A 156 -9.11 11.83 -4.38
CA GLU A 156 -8.25 10.93 -3.60
C GLU A 156 -9.07 10.09 -2.61
N ARG A 157 -8.97 8.76 -2.70
CA ARG A 157 -9.53 7.83 -1.72
C ARG A 157 -8.40 7.26 -0.89
N HIS A 158 -8.41 7.53 0.42
CA HIS A 158 -7.38 7.10 1.35
C HIS A 158 -7.94 6.15 2.40
N TRP A 159 -7.38 4.94 2.38
CA TRP A 159 -7.60 3.92 3.38
C TRP A 159 -6.37 3.81 4.28
N GLU A 160 -6.55 4.04 5.59
CA GLU A 160 -5.53 3.84 6.61
C GLU A 160 -5.95 2.67 7.52
N ILE A 161 -5.22 1.55 7.44
CA ILE A 161 -5.56 0.30 8.13
C ILE A 161 -4.49 0.05 9.21
N TRP A 162 -4.91 0.03 10.47
CA TRP A 162 -4.02 -0.17 11.62
C TRP A 162 -4.19 -1.57 12.19
N LEU A 163 -3.07 -2.22 12.50
CA LEU A 163 -3.04 -3.39 13.36
C LEU A 163 -2.14 -3.09 14.57
N ASP A 164 -2.73 -3.19 15.76
CA ASP A 164 -2.03 -3.13 17.05
C ASP A 164 -2.08 -4.54 17.66
N ASP A 165 -0.96 -5.25 17.60
CA ASP A 165 -0.81 -6.61 18.12
C ASP A 165 0.35 -6.60 19.13
N ASP A 166 0.06 -6.91 20.41
CA ASP A 166 1.04 -6.96 21.50
C ASP A 166 2.05 -5.79 21.53
N ARG A 167 1.53 -4.54 21.52
CA ARG A 167 2.28 -3.27 21.54
C ARG A 167 3.00 -2.90 20.23
N ARG A 168 2.81 -3.66 19.17
CA ARG A 168 3.43 -3.39 17.86
C ARG A 168 2.41 -2.82 16.90
N LYS A 169 2.77 -1.68 16.31
CA LYS A 169 1.94 -0.98 15.33
C LYS A 169 2.44 -1.27 13.92
N SER A 170 1.52 -1.61 13.03
CA SER A 170 1.75 -1.67 11.59
C SER A 170 0.60 -0.97 10.90
N VAL A 171 0.92 -0.19 9.86
CA VAL A 171 -0.07 0.59 9.13
C VAL A 171 0.09 0.36 7.65
N ILE A 172 -1.06 0.23 6.99
CA ILE A 172 -1.16 0.34 5.55
C ILE A 172 -1.80 1.67 5.21
N ASN A 173 -1.17 2.37 4.27
CA ASN A 173 -1.80 3.46 3.55
C ASN A 173 -2.05 2.98 2.13
N TYR A 174 -3.32 2.94 1.75
CA TYR A 174 -3.75 2.66 0.39
C TYR A 174 -4.45 3.89 -0.16
N ILE A 175 -3.92 4.46 -1.24
CA ILE A 175 -4.40 5.72 -1.81
C ILE A 175 -4.63 5.55 -3.30
N ILE A 176 -5.81 5.92 -3.77
CA ILE A 176 -6.11 6.05 -5.21
C ILE A 176 -6.32 7.53 -5.48
N GLY A 177 -5.67 8.08 -6.50
CA GLY A 177 -5.89 9.46 -6.95
C GLY A 177 -5.87 9.57 -8.47
N ASP A 178 -6.42 10.67 -8.99
CA ASP A 178 -6.54 10.98 -10.42
C ASP A 178 -5.78 12.28 -10.79
N THR A 179 -4.91 12.74 -9.90
CA THR A 179 -4.17 13.99 -10.02
C THR A 179 -2.81 13.81 -10.70
N GLU A 180 -2.27 14.87 -11.31
CA GLU A 180 -0.92 14.86 -11.91
C GLU A 180 0.21 14.71 -10.87
N GLN A 181 -0.07 15.02 -9.59
CA GLN A 181 0.90 14.89 -8.50
C GLN A 181 0.66 13.61 -7.71
N ILE A 182 1.61 12.68 -7.79
CA ILE A 182 1.69 11.52 -6.89
C ILE A 182 2.09 12.03 -5.50
N PRO A 183 1.33 11.76 -4.43
CA PRO A 183 1.59 12.32 -3.12
C PRO A 183 2.87 11.79 -2.46
N TYR A 184 3.34 12.60 -1.51
CA TYR A 184 4.48 12.42 -0.61
C TYR A 184 4.41 11.11 0.21
N PRO A 185 5.52 10.64 0.83
CA PRO A 185 5.53 9.42 1.63
C PRO A 185 4.39 9.42 2.68
N PRO A 186 3.70 8.28 2.85
CA PRO A 186 2.55 8.21 3.73
C PRO A 186 2.90 8.24 5.22
N VAL A 187 1.86 8.51 6.02
CA VAL A 187 1.85 8.83 7.46
C VAL A 187 2.82 7.99 8.31
N ASP A 188 3.62 8.68 9.14
CA ASP A 188 4.47 8.09 10.17
C ASP A 188 3.64 7.44 11.30
N LEU A 189 4.11 6.34 11.90
CA LEU A 189 3.41 5.61 12.99
C LEU A 189 3.34 6.40 14.33
N GLY A 190 3.84 7.63 14.35
CA GLY A 190 3.97 8.52 15.50
C GLY A 190 5.04 9.58 15.26
N PRO A 191 5.42 10.37 16.29
CA PRO A 191 6.57 11.28 16.17
C PRO A 191 7.84 10.46 15.93
N ALA A 192 8.35 10.55 14.71
CA ALA A 192 9.54 9.86 14.27
C ALA A 192 10.49 10.88 13.59
N GLU A 193 11.78 10.73 13.83
CA GLU A 193 12.79 11.55 13.18
C GLU A 193 13.33 10.79 11.98
N SER A 194 13.16 11.34 10.78
CA SER A 194 13.70 10.73 9.55
C SER A 194 15.20 10.49 9.73
N LEU A 195 15.68 9.31 9.33
CA LEU A 195 17.08 8.96 9.38
C LEU A 195 17.78 9.29 8.06
N PRO A 196 18.71 10.26 8.03
CA PRO A 196 19.52 10.49 6.85
C PRO A 196 20.37 9.26 6.49
N PRO A 197 20.70 9.08 5.20
CA PRO A 197 21.63 8.06 4.75
C PRO A 197 22.96 8.09 5.53
N GLY A 198 23.48 6.92 5.91
CA GLY A 198 24.75 6.77 6.62
C GLY A 198 24.67 7.11 8.11
N THR A 199 23.48 7.40 8.66
CA THR A 199 23.33 7.70 10.08
C THR A 199 23.46 6.43 10.91
N ASP A 200 24.34 6.46 11.90
CA ASP A 200 24.47 5.39 12.89
C ASP A 200 23.24 5.33 13.80
N LEU A 201 22.73 4.11 14.00
CA LEU A 201 21.77 3.78 15.04
C LEU A 201 22.54 3.23 16.23
N HIS A 202 22.59 4.00 17.31
CA HIS A 202 23.08 3.50 18.59
C HIS A 202 22.07 2.51 19.17
N LEU A 203 22.19 1.24 18.76
CA LEU A 203 21.42 0.12 19.29
C LEU A 203 21.94 -0.24 20.70
N LEU A 204 21.82 0.69 21.65
CA LEU A 204 22.22 0.45 23.03
C LEU A 204 21.14 -0.39 23.72
N ILE A 205 21.51 -1.60 24.11
CA ILE A 205 20.72 -2.43 25.02
C ILE A 205 20.95 -1.83 26.42
N ARG A 206 19.95 -1.09 26.94
CA ARG A 206 19.84 -0.87 28.39
C ARG A 206 19.03 -2.00 29.02
#